data_AF-A0A9E0ISL0-F1
#
_entry.id   AF-A0A9E0ISL0-F1
#
_cell.length_a   1.000
_cell.length_b   1.000
_cell.length_c   1.000
_cell.angle_alpha   90.00
_cell.angle_beta   90.00
_cell.angle_gamma   90.00
#
_symmetry.space_group_name_H-M   'P 1'
#
loop_
_entity.id
_entity.type
_entity.pdbx_description
1 polymer ?
#
loop_
_entity_poly.entity_id
_entity_poly.type
_entity_poly.pdbx_seq_one_letter_code
_entity_poly.pdbx_strand_id
1 'polypeptide(L)' 'MNMTDTHNPDHSTEPSTGNARFNELQQLVAGMAADFEKFYVQNNKAAGTRVRAAMQELKAFAQTVRNEVQTMKNEGKGQA' A
#
# COMPACT_ATOMS: atom_id res chain seq x y z
N MET A 1 23.11 35.18 -15.63
CA MET A 1 21.69 34.86 -15.87
C MET A 1 21.37 33.54 -15.20
N ASN A 2 20.60 33.54 -14.11
CA ASN A 2 20.02 32.33 -13.53
C ASN A 2 18.75 31.97 -14.31
N MET A 3 18.71 30.79 -14.94
CA MET A 3 17.48 30.23 -15.52
C MET A 3 17.40 28.74 -15.16
N THR A 4 16.76 28.48 -14.01
CA THR A 4 16.01 27.27 -13.64
C THR A 4 16.61 25.91 -14.02
N ASP A 5 17.51 25.42 -13.18
CA ASP A 5 17.79 23.99 -13.03
C ASP A 5 16.93 23.44 -11.89
N THR A 6 15.74 22.92 -12.20
CA THR A 6 14.96 22.08 -11.27
C THR A 6 14.13 21.10 -12.10
N HIS A 7 14.81 20.22 -12.82
CA HIS A 7 14.20 18.98 -13.29
C HIS A 7 14.23 17.98 -12.13
N ASN A 8 13.01 17.71 -11.65
CA ASN A 8 12.51 16.48 -11.03
C ASN A 8 13.56 15.50 -10.47
N PRO A 9 13.57 15.22 -9.15
CA PRO A 9 14.55 14.31 -8.57
C PRO A 9 14.39 12.93 -9.18
N ASP A 10 15.49 12.49 -9.78
CA ASP A 10 15.82 11.12 -10.15
C ASP A 10 15.27 10.12 -9.13
N HIS A 11 14.34 9.29 -9.58
CA HIS A 11 13.79 8.17 -8.84
C HIS A 11 14.78 7.00 -8.88
N SER A 12 15.99 7.24 -8.39
CA SER A 12 16.97 6.22 -8.06
C SER A 12 16.47 5.43 -6.85
N THR A 13 15.58 4.46 -7.09
CA THR A 13 15.16 3.48 -6.08
C THR A 13 16.25 2.44 -5.88
N GLU A 14 17.16 2.75 -4.97
CA GLU A 14 17.85 1.75 -4.14
C GLU A 14 16.83 0.79 -3.51
N PRO A 15 17.14 -0.52 -3.35
CA PRO A 15 16.28 -1.46 -2.65
C PRO A 15 16.39 -1.20 -1.13
N SER A 16 15.74 -0.14 -0.67
CA SER A 16 15.54 0.11 0.76
C SER A 16 14.44 -0.83 1.27
N THR A 17 14.86 -1.87 2.00
CA THR A 17 14.01 -2.87 2.67
C THR A 17 13.00 -2.26 3.67
N GLY A 18 13.04 -0.95 3.94
CA GLY A 18 12.02 -0.22 4.70
C GLY A 18 10.72 0.08 3.93
N ASN A 19 10.73 -0.01 2.60
CA ASN A 19 9.58 0.32 1.75
C ASN A 19 8.81 -0.89 1.20
N ALA A 20 9.22 -2.14 1.50
CA ALA A 20 8.59 -3.33 0.92
C ALA A 20 7.09 -3.46 1.28
N ARG A 21 6.74 -3.37 2.56
CA ARG A 21 5.33 -3.40 3.03
C ARG A 21 4.50 -2.24 2.48
N PHE A 22 5.12 -1.08 2.34
CA PHE A 22 4.46 0.09 1.76
C PHE A 22 4.20 -0.10 0.26
N ASN A 23 5.15 -0.66 -0.48
CA ASN A 23 4.99 -0.96 -1.91
C ASN A 23 3.92 -2.04 -2.14
N GLU A 24 3.89 -3.09 -1.32
CA GLU A 24 2.82 -4.12 -1.35
C GLU A 24 1.44 -3.49 -1.12
N LEU A 25 1.32 -2.59 -0.13
CA LEU A 25 0.08 -1.87 0.14
C LEU A 25 -0.35 -1.01 -1.06
N GLN A 26 0.58 -0.26 -1.65
CA GLN A 26 0.29 0.57 -2.82
C GLN A 26 -0.19 -0.28 -4.01
N GLN A 27 0.45 -1.42 -4.27
CA GLN A 27 0.05 -2.33 -5.34
C GLN A 27 -1.35 -2.91 -5.10
N LEU A 28 -1.66 -3.29 -3.86
CA LEU A 28 -2.98 -3.82 -3.50
C LEU A 28 -4.07 -2.76 -3.76
N VAL A 29 -3.85 -1.52 -3.33
CA VAL A 29 -4.80 -0.42 -3.54
C VAL A 29 -4.93 -0.07 -5.02
N ALA A 30 -3.81 0.00 -5.75
CA ALA A 30 -3.81 0.31 -7.18
C ALA A 30 -4.60 -0.74 -7.99
N GLY A 31 -4.47 -2.03 -7.64
CA GLY A 31 -5.21 -3.11 -8.29
C GLY A 31 -6.73 -3.00 -8.15
N MET A 32 -7.21 -2.33 -7.10
CA MET A 32 -8.65 -2.17 -6.87
C MET A 32 -9.27 -1.02 -7.68
N ALA A 33 -8.48 -0.05 -8.14
CA ALA A 33 -8.97 1.22 -8.68
C ALA A 33 -10.03 1.05 -9.78
N ALA A 34 -9.77 0.15 -10.73
CA ALA A 34 -10.69 -0.12 -11.83
C ALA A 34 -12.03 -0.73 -11.38
N ASP A 35 -12.02 -1.55 -10.33
CA ASP A 35 -13.24 -2.15 -9.78
C ASP A 35 -14.04 -1.14 -8.93
N PHE A 36 -13.36 -0.22 -8.23
CA PHE A 36 -14.00 0.92 -7.58
C PHE A 36 -14.75 1.78 -8.60
N GLU A 37 -14.09 2.19 -9.68
CA GLU A 37 -14.71 3.00 -10.73
C GLU A 37 -15.93 2.28 -11.34
N LYS A 38 -15.77 1.02 -11.74
CA LYS A 38 -16.88 0.22 -12.30
C LYS A 38 -18.04 0.05 -11.33
N PHE A 39 -17.77 -0.13 -10.04
CA PHE A 39 -18.84 -0.30 -9.05
C PHE A 39 -19.58 1.02 -8.78
N TYR A 40 -18.86 2.09 -8.46
CA TYR A 40 -19.45 3.37 -8.03
C TYR A 40 -20.00 4.22 -9.18
N VAL A 41 -19.37 4.19 -10.35
CA VAL A 41 -19.79 4.98 -11.53
C VAL A 41 -20.76 4.19 -12.39
N GLN A 42 -20.46 2.92 -12.66
CA GLN A 42 -21.21 2.11 -13.62
C GLN A 42 -22.23 1.16 -12.97
N ASN A 43 -22.37 1.18 -11.63
CA ASN A 43 -23.25 0.28 -10.87
C ASN A 43 -23.01 -1.22 -11.16
N ASN A 44 -21.77 -1.60 -11.50
CA ASN A 44 -21.43 -2.97 -11.84
C ASN A 44 -21.36 -3.88 -10.59
N LYS A 45 -22.38 -4.72 -10.40
CA LYS A 45 -22.48 -5.64 -9.24
C LYS A 45 -21.30 -6.60 -9.10
N ALA A 46 -20.77 -7.13 -10.21
CA ALA A 46 -19.63 -8.05 -10.17
C ALA A 46 -18.34 -7.33 -9.74
N ALA A 47 -18.16 -6.07 -10.15
CA ALA A 47 -17.07 -5.24 -9.64
C ALA A 47 -17.24 -5.00 -8.12
N GLY A 48 -18.46 -4.81 -7.63
CA GLY A 48 -18.76 -4.71 -6.20
C GLY A 48 -18.31 -5.94 -5.39
N THR A 49 -18.52 -7.16 -5.92
CA THR A 49 -18.02 -8.39 -5.29
C THR A 49 -16.49 -8.40 -5.21
N ARG A 50 -15.80 -7.97 -6.27
CA ARG A 50 -14.33 -7.88 -6.28
C ARG A 50 -13.79 -6.81 -5.34
N VAL A 51 -14.40 -5.62 -5.31
CA VAL A 51 -14.06 -4.56 -4.33
C VAL A 51 -14.19 -5.11 -2.91
N ARG A 52 -15.30 -5.80 -2.60
CA ARG A 52 -15.50 -6.39 -1.28
C ARG A 52 -14.40 -7.40 -0.93
N ALA A 53 -14.09 -8.33 -1.83
CA ALA A 53 -13.07 -9.34 -1.61
C ALA A 53 -11.69 -8.70 -1.38
N ALA A 54 -11.30 -7.78 -2.26
CA ALA A 54 -10.04 -7.06 -2.15
C ALA A 54 -9.97 -6.25 -0.84
N MET A 55 -11.07 -5.65 -0.38
CA MET A 55 -11.09 -4.95 0.92
C MET A 55 -10.92 -5.89 2.12
N GLN A 56 -11.36 -7.16 2.01
CA GLN A 56 -11.06 -8.17 3.04
C GLN A 56 -9.57 -8.51 3.06
N GLU A 57 -8.95 -8.64 1.89
CA GLU A 57 -7.51 -8.87 1.77
C GLU A 57 -6.71 -7.70 2.35
N LEU A 58 -7.10 -6.46 2.05
CA LEU A 58 -6.48 -5.26 2.61
C LEU A 58 -6.58 -5.23 4.14
N LYS A 59 -7.75 -5.59 4.70
CA LYS A 59 -7.92 -5.71 6.16
C LYS A 59 -6.96 -6.75 6.75
N ALA A 60 -6.87 -7.93 6.12
CA ALA A 60 -5.99 -8.99 6.59
C ALA A 60 -4.51 -8.54 6.53
N PHE A 61 -4.09 -7.95 5.43
CA PHE A 61 -2.75 -7.39 5.25
C PHE A 61 -2.42 -6.35 6.32
N ALA A 62 -3.31 -5.38 6.54
CA ALA A 62 -3.12 -4.35 7.55
C ALA A 62 -2.97 -4.93 8.97
N GLN A 63 -3.74 -5.98 9.28
CA GLN A 63 -3.63 -6.67 10.56
C GLN A 63 -2.30 -7.40 10.71
N THR A 64 -1.82 -8.08 9.66
CA THR A 64 -0.52 -8.74 9.64
C THR A 64 0.61 -7.74 9.90
N VAL A 65 0.65 -6.65 9.14
CA VAL A 65 1.69 -5.61 9.30
C VAL A 65 1.63 -4.99 10.70
N ARG A 66 0.42 -4.72 11.22
CA ARG A 66 0.28 -4.22 12.61
C ARG A 66 0.85 -5.20 13.63
N ASN A 67 0.58 -6.49 13.48
CA ASN A 67 1.08 -7.52 14.38
C ASN A 67 2.61 -7.61 14.31
N GLU A 68 3.19 -7.59 13.11
CA GLU A 68 4.65 -7.57 12.90
C GLU A 68 5.30 -6.41 13.67
N VAL A 69 4.77 -5.19 13.52
CA VAL A 69 5.27 -4.00 14.24
C VAL A 69 5.14 -4.15 15.76
N GLN A 70 4.02 -4.69 16.25
CA GLN A 70 3.84 -4.93 17.69
C GLN A 70 4.82 -5.96 18.22
N THR A 71 5.04 -7.06 17.48
CA THR A 71 6.01 -8.09 17.82
C THR A 71 7.42 -7.51 17.90
N MET A 72 7.86 -6.76 16.89
CA MET A 72 9.18 -6.11 16.90
C MET A 72 9.38 -5.17 18.09
N LYS A 73 8.34 -4.39 18.44
CA LYS A 73 8.37 -3.52 19.63
C LYS A 73 8.44 -4.32 20.94
N ASN A 74 7.75 -5.45 21.03
CA ASN A 74 7.71 -6.26 22.23
C ASN A 74 8.99 -7.09 22.41
N GLU A 75 9.59 -7.58 21.32
CA GLU A 75 10.90 -8.24 21.32
C GLU A 75 12.01 -7.26 21.72
N GLY A 76 11.94 -6.01 21.27
CA GLY A 76 12.84 -4.93 21.73
C GLY A 76 12.69 -4.55 23.22
N LYS A 77 11.62 -5.01 23.90
CA LYS A 77 11.39 -4.80 25.33
C LYS A 77 11.76 -6.02 26.19
N GLY A 78 12.17 -7.13 25.59
CA GLY A 78 12.51 -8.39 26.28
C GLY A 78 13.98 -8.56 26.67
N GLN A 79 14.84 -7.56 26.40
CA GLN A 79 16.28 -7.58 26.70
C GLN A 79 16.71 -6.48 27.69
N ALA A 80 15.80 -6.02 28.55
CA ALA A 80 16.09 -5.05 29.62
C ALA A 80 15.83 -5.68 31.00
#